data_AF-A0AAW1KHM7-F1
#
_entry.id   AF-A0AAW1KHM7-F1
#
_cell.length_a   1.000
_cell.length_b   1.000
_cell.length_c   1.000
_cell.angle_alpha   90.00
_cell.angle_beta   90.00
_cell.angle_gamma   90.00
#
_symmetry.space_group_name_H-M   'P 1'
#
loop_
_entity.id
_entity.type
_entity.pdbx_description
1 polymer ?
#
loop_
_entity_poly.entity_id
_entity_poly.type
_entity_poly.pdbx_seq_one_letter_code
_entity_poly.pdbx_strand_id
1 'polypeptide(L)'
;MVFRCGTAPIQLYNILRSSLVNDAATWFSVVENTFASFEEFEVLFLSKFWSETEQDKIRSNLYMGKFNAQKGNSREQYFINRYATVRHLTPKLTEKEIIKHFARHYDFEIHKTVIVQNITTFKDFCEIDFEIHKTVIVQNITTFKDFCEILRQYDRHYDFEIHKTVIVQNITTFKDFCEILRQYDDLYKHKNTTPVEHQRDNYTPYYLRNFETVRRFI
;
A
#
# COMPACT_ATOMS: atom_id res chain seq x y z
N MET A 1 8.80 -32.33 51.06
CA MET A 1 9.40 -32.95 49.87
C MET A 1 8.97 -32.10 48.68
N VAL A 2 9.85 -31.24 48.17
CA VAL A 2 9.54 -30.28 47.11
C VAL A 2 9.80 -30.97 45.77
N PHE A 3 8.76 -31.36 45.05
CA PHE A 3 8.91 -31.74 43.65
C PHE A 3 9.15 -30.47 42.83
N ARG A 4 10.40 -30.26 42.40
CA ARG A 4 10.77 -29.18 41.48
C ARG A 4 10.28 -29.55 40.08
N CYS A 5 9.50 -28.65 39.49
CA CYS A 5 9.05 -28.66 38.11
C CYS A 5 10.27 -28.62 37.15
N GLY A 6 10.64 -29.77 36.58
CA GLY A 6 11.75 -29.90 35.63
C GLY A 6 11.35 -29.73 34.15
N THR A 7 10.08 -29.40 33.86
CA THR A 7 9.53 -29.41 32.50
C THR A 7 9.20 -28.03 31.94
N ALA A 8 9.01 -27.01 32.79
CA ALA A 8 8.61 -25.68 32.34
C ALA A 8 9.63 -24.99 31.40
N PRO A 9 10.96 -25.06 31.64
CA PRO A 9 11.92 -24.42 30.74
C PRO A 9 11.94 -25.08 29.35
N ILE A 10 11.91 -26.41 29.29
CA ILE A 10 11.94 -27.17 28.02
C ILE A 10 10.70 -26.88 27.17
N GLN A 11 9.53 -26.78 27.78
CA GLN A 11 8.29 -26.44 27.08
C GLN A 11 8.33 -25.02 26.50
N LEU A 12 8.88 -24.05 27.26
CA LEU A 12 9.03 -22.67 26.80
C LEU A 12 9.88 -22.59 25.51
N TYR A 13 11.07 -23.18 25.49
CA TYR A 13 11.93 -23.14 24.29
C TYR A 13 11.28 -23.80 23.08
N ASN A 14 10.58 -24.92 23.26
CA ASN A 14 9.89 -25.60 22.16
C ASN A 14 8.75 -24.76 21.57
N ILE A 15 8.01 -24.04 22.42
CA ILE A 15 6.98 -23.10 21.98
C ILE A 15 7.63 -21.95 21.21
N LEU A 16 8.71 -21.36 21.73
CA LEU A 16 9.40 -20.24 21.06
C LEU A 16 9.98 -20.65 19.71
N ARG A 17 10.65 -21.81 19.60
CA ARG A 17 11.19 -22.34 18.34
C ARG A 17 10.12 -22.56 17.27
N SER A 18 8.94 -23.02 17.66
CA SER A 18 7.84 -23.28 16.72
C SER A 18 7.02 -22.03 16.37
N SER A 19 7.13 -20.95 17.17
CA SER A 19 6.36 -19.72 16.97
C SER A 19 7.10 -18.64 16.16
N LEU A 20 8.43 -18.64 16.20
CA LEU A 20 9.24 -17.65 15.48
C LEU A 20 9.50 -18.10 14.04
N VAL A 21 9.54 -17.14 13.12
CA VAL A 21 9.76 -17.39 11.67
C VAL A 21 10.83 -16.45 11.12
N ASN A 22 11.40 -16.81 9.95
CA ASN A 22 12.34 -15.99 9.18
C ASN A 22 13.53 -15.48 10.03
N ASP A 23 13.78 -14.18 9.99
CA ASP A 23 14.89 -13.53 10.71
C ASP A 23 14.77 -13.71 12.22
N ALA A 24 13.55 -13.76 12.77
CA ALA A 24 13.34 -13.98 14.21
C ALA A 24 13.72 -15.41 14.62
N ALA A 25 13.39 -16.41 13.80
CA ALA A 25 13.81 -17.80 14.03
C ALA A 25 15.34 -17.95 13.94
N THR A 26 15.93 -17.32 12.92
CA THR A 26 17.39 -17.33 12.72
C THR A 26 18.11 -16.69 13.90
N TRP A 27 17.67 -15.51 14.34
CA TRP A 27 18.20 -14.85 15.53
C TRP A 27 18.03 -15.68 16.79
N PHE A 28 16.86 -16.30 16.98
CA PHE A 28 16.57 -17.11 18.16
C PHE A 28 17.54 -18.28 18.33
N SER A 29 17.91 -18.96 17.23
CA SER A 29 18.89 -20.06 17.26
C SER A 29 20.26 -19.67 17.85
N VAL A 30 20.58 -18.38 17.86
CA VAL A 30 21.83 -17.85 18.42
C VAL A 30 21.69 -17.51 19.91
N VAL A 31 20.51 -17.10 20.35
CA VAL A 31 20.28 -16.54 21.71
C VAL A 31 19.49 -17.48 22.63
N GLU A 32 19.03 -18.63 22.15
CA GLU A 32 18.18 -19.54 22.93
C GLU A 32 18.79 -20.05 24.23
N ASN A 33 20.11 -19.96 24.42
CA ASN A 33 20.78 -20.34 25.67
C ASN A 33 21.20 -19.14 26.53
N THR A 34 20.78 -17.92 26.20
CA THR A 34 21.21 -16.68 26.87
C THR A 34 20.17 -16.09 27.83
N PHE A 35 19.03 -16.76 28.01
CA PHE A 35 17.97 -16.35 28.93
C PHE A 35 17.42 -17.58 29.65
N ALA A 36 16.92 -17.39 30.88
CA ALA A 36 16.39 -18.45 31.74
C ALA A 36 14.87 -18.38 31.94
N SER A 37 14.24 -17.27 31.57
CA SER A 37 12.80 -17.06 31.72
C SER A 37 12.18 -16.39 30.49
N PHE A 38 10.85 -16.41 30.40
CA PHE A 38 10.13 -15.73 29.32
C PHE A 38 10.30 -14.21 29.40
N GLU A 39 10.35 -13.64 30.60
CA GLU A 39 10.55 -12.20 30.82
C GLU A 39 11.91 -11.74 30.29
N GLU A 40 12.98 -12.51 30.54
CA GLU A 40 14.30 -12.23 29.99
C GLU A 40 14.32 -12.34 28.46
N PHE A 41 13.64 -13.36 27.91
CA PHE A 41 13.44 -13.48 26.47
C PHE A 41 12.68 -12.29 25.89
N GLU A 42 11.59 -11.86 26.52
CA GLU A 42 10.77 -10.73 26.07
C GLU A 42 11.60 -9.45 26.00
N VAL A 43 12.39 -9.17 27.04
CA VAL A 43 13.31 -8.02 27.05
C VAL A 43 14.32 -8.12 25.91
N LEU A 44 14.96 -9.28 25.71
CA LEU A 44 15.92 -9.49 24.62
C LEU A 44 15.24 -9.32 23.24
N PHE A 45 14.07 -9.91 23.05
CA PHE A 45 13.31 -9.87 21.81
C PHE A 45 12.90 -8.44 21.46
N LEU A 46 12.32 -7.72 22.41
CA LEU A 46 11.92 -6.32 22.23
C LEU A 46 13.15 -5.44 21.99
N SER A 47 14.26 -5.66 22.67
CA SER A 47 15.50 -4.92 22.42
C SER A 47 16.05 -5.13 21.00
N LYS A 48 15.83 -6.31 20.41
CA LYS A 48 16.30 -6.63 19.06
C LYS A 48 15.36 -6.12 17.97
N PHE A 49 14.06 -6.35 18.11
CA PHE A 49 13.07 -6.14 17.04
C PHE A 49 12.16 -4.92 17.25
N TRP A 50 12.13 -4.36 18.46
CA TRP A 50 11.25 -3.25 18.83
C TRP A 50 11.94 -2.20 19.72
N SER A 51 13.26 -2.04 19.57
CA SER A 51 14.02 -1.01 20.31
C SER A 51 13.57 0.40 19.92
N GLU A 52 13.96 1.38 20.74
CA GLU A 52 13.76 2.79 20.46
C GLU A 52 14.29 3.17 19.07
N THR A 53 15.47 2.68 18.68
CA THR A 53 16.05 2.88 17.35
C THR A 53 15.16 2.36 16.22
N GLU A 54 14.58 1.17 16.36
CA GLU A 54 13.67 0.62 15.34
C GLU A 54 12.36 1.41 15.29
N GLN A 55 11.83 1.80 16.45
CA GLN A 55 10.65 2.66 16.54
C GLN A 55 10.90 4.05 15.93
N ASP A 56 12.09 4.62 16.08
CA ASP A 56 12.48 5.89 15.47
C ASP A 56 12.58 5.83 13.96
N LYS A 57 13.06 4.70 13.40
CA LYS A 57 13.01 4.49 11.95
C LYS A 57 11.58 4.49 11.44
N ILE A 58 10.66 3.85 12.17
CA ILE A 58 9.23 3.83 11.84
C ILE A 58 8.63 5.24 11.95
N ARG A 59 8.95 6.01 13.01
CA ARG A 59 8.50 7.41 13.15
C ARG A 59 9.02 8.30 12.05
N SER A 60 10.31 8.21 11.73
CA SER A 60 10.92 8.95 10.64
C SER A 60 10.20 8.65 9.32
N ASN A 61 9.89 7.38 9.07
CA ASN A 61 9.13 6.99 7.90
C ASN A 61 7.68 7.51 7.92
N LEU A 62 7.02 7.58 9.09
CA LEU A 62 5.69 8.18 9.24
C LEU A 62 5.70 9.70 8.98
N TYR A 63 6.78 10.40 9.30
CA TYR A 63 6.84 11.85 9.15
C TYR A 63 7.31 12.32 7.77
N MET A 64 8.22 11.55 7.16
CA MET A 64 8.92 11.94 5.93
C MET A 64 8.64 10.99 4.75
N GLY A 65 7.87 9.92 4.98
CA GLY A 65 7.56 8.95 3.96
C GLY A 65 6.74 9.51 2.82
N LYS A 66 6.80 8.82 1.68
CA LYS A 66 5.94 9.03 0.53
C LYS A 66 5.47 7.69 -0.02
N PHE A 67 4.23 7.67 -0.48
CA PHE A 67 3.76 6.57 -1.32
C PHE A 67 4.54 6.60 -2.64
N ASN A 68 4.93 5.42 -3.13
CA ASN A 68 5.58 5.27 -4.42
C ASN A 68 4.95 4.10 -5.15
N ALA A 69 4.18 4.42 -6.19
CA ALA A 69 3.45 3.42 -6.97
C ALA A 69 4.36 2.47 -7.77
N GLN A 70 5.62 2.86 -8.02
CA GLN A 70 6.59 2.02 -8.73
C GLN A 70 7.22 0.93 -7.83
N LYS A 71 6.99 0.98 -6.51
CA LYS A 71 7.50 -0.02 -5.56
C LYS A 71 6.57 -1.23 -5.39
N GLY A 72 5.61 -1.42 -6.29
CA GLY A 72 4.79 -2.63 -6.39
C GLY A 72 3.63 -2.77 -5.40
N ASN A 73 3.51 -1.88 -4.40
CA ASN A 73 2.37 -1.87 -3.49
C ASN A 73 1.26 -0.97 -4.01
N SER A 74 -0.01 -1.40 -3.89
CA SER A 74 -1.14 -0.49 -4.09
C SER A 74 -1.15 0.61 -3.03
N ARG A 75 -1.87 1.71 -3.31
CA ARG A 75 -2.08 2.80 -2.34
C ARG A 75 -2.66 2.31 -1.02
N GLU A 76 -3.65 1.42 -1.13
CA GLU A 76 -4.31 0.77 0.01
C GLU A 76 -3.35 -0.14 0.78
N GLN A 77 -2.64 -1.04 0.10
CA GLN A 77 -1.68 -1.93 0.76
C GLN A 77 -0.57 -1.15 1.46
N TYR A 78 -0.08 -0.08 0.84
CA TYR A 78 0.89 0.81 1.46
C TYR A 78 0.34 1.38 2.77
N PHE A 79 -0.89 1.90 2.77
CA PHE A 79 -1.53 2.43 3.98
C PHE A 79 -1.70 1.36 5.05
N ILE A 80 -2.33 0.23 4.72
CA ILE A 80 -2.62 -0.87 5.66
C ILE A 80 -1.35 -1.36 6.33
N ASN A 81 -0.32 -1.67 5.54
CA ASN A 81 0.93 -2.22 6.04
C ASN A 81 1.64 -1.23 6.98
N ARG A 82 1.64 0.07 6.62
CA ARG A 82 2.29 1.10 7.44
C ARG A 82 1.50 1.40 8.71
N TYR A 83 0.18 1.50 8.61
CA TYR A 83 -0.70 1.74 9.76
C TYR A 83 -0.60 0.61 10.78
N ALA A 84 -0.58 -0.65 10.31
CA ALA A 84 -0.43 -1.83 11.16
C ALA A 84 0.84 -1.80 12.01
N THR A 85 1.94 -1.24 11.51
CA THR A 85 3.18 -1.06 12.28
C THR A 85 3.10 0.15 13.23
N VAL A 86 2.68 1.30 12.71
CA VAL A 86 2.72 2.59 13.43
C VAL A 86 1.83 2.60 14.69
N ARG A 87 0.69 1.89 14.67
CA ARG A 87 -0.24 1.82 15.81
C ARG A 87 0.35 1.20 17.10
N HIS A 88 1.50 0.53 16.99
CA HIS A 88 2.21 -0.11 18.10
C HIS A 88 3.38 0.73 18.64
N LEU A 89 3.66 1.90 18.07
CA LEU A 89 4.71 2.79 18.57
C LEU A 89 4.49 3.17 20.04
N THR A 90 5.59 3.37 20.77
CA THR A 90 5.59 3.81 22.16
C THR A 90 6.45 5.08 22.30
N PRO A 91 5.88 6.28 22.56
CA PRO A 91 4.50 6.50 22.97
C PRO A 91 3.49 6.28 21.83
N LYS A 92 2.29 5.85 22.22
CA LYS A 92 1.20 5.55 21.29
C LYS A 92 0.65 6.84 20.70
N LEU A 93 0.60 6.89 19.37
CA LEU A 93 -0.07 7.95 18.63
C LEU A 93 -1.57 7.68 18.56
N THR A 94 -2.37 8.74 18.59
CA THR A 94 -3.79 8.65 18.28
C THR A 94 -3.99 8.37 16.80
N GLU A 95 -5.09 7.72 16.46
CA GLU A 95 -5.43 7.44 15.07
C GLU A 95 -5.47 8.72 14.22
N LYS A 96 -6.06 9.79 14.77
CA LYS A 96 -6.08 11.12 14.15
C LYS A 96 -4.68 11.63 13.78
N GLU A 97 -3.69 11.47 14.66
CA GLU A 97 -2.30 11.88 14.37
C GLU A 97 -1.71 11.03 13.25
N ILE A 98 -1.90 9.71 13.33
CA ILE A 98 -1.44 8.75 12.32
C ILE A 98 -2.02 9.12 10.94
N ILE A 99 -3.33 9.34 10.84
CA ILE A 99 -4.02 9.71 9.60
C ILE A 99 -3.47 11.03 9.04
N LYS A 100 -3.30 12.06 9.88
CA LYS A 100 -2.75 13.35 9.44
C LYS A 100 -1.35 13.23 8.85
N HIS A 101 -0.51 12.38 9.42
CA HIS A 101 0.83 12.15 8.90
C HIS A 101 0.79 11.34 7.59
N PHE A 102 0.02 10.26 7.54
CA PHE A 102 -0.10 9.45 6.31
C PHE A 102 -0.74 10.20 5.15
N ALA A 103 -1.67 11.12 5.39
CA ALA A 103 -2.27 11.93 4.34
C ALA A 103 -1.21 12.70 3.53
N ARG A 104 -0.09 13.10 4.17
CA ARG A 104 1.04 13.78 3.51
C ARG A 104 1.88 12.85 2.66
N HIS A 105 1.74 11.53 2.79
CA HIS A 105 2.48 10.57 1.98
C HIS A 105 1.93 10.50 0.55
N TYR A 106 0.69 10.93 0.37
CA TYR A 106 -0.03 10.96 -0.89
C TYR A 106 -0.02 12.35 -1.52
N ASP A 107 -0.71 12.42 -2.64
CA ASP A 107 -0.98 13.57 -3.48
C ASP A 107 -1.73 14.67 -2.72
N PHE A 108 -1.63 15.90 -3.20
CA PHE A 108 -2.18 17.08 -2.53
C PHE A 108 -3.70 16.96 -2.26
N GLU A 109 -4.47 16.39 -3.18
CA GLU A 109 -5.93 16.26 -3.03
C GLU A 109 -6.32 15.37 -1.85
N ILE A 110 -5.57 14.28 -1.56
CA ILE A 110 -5.80 13.44 -0.38
C ILE A 110 -5.52 14.24 0.89
N HIS A 111 -4.35 14.88 0.96
CA HIS A 111 -3.96 15.66 2.13
C HIS A 111 -4.96 16.79 2.44
N LYS A 112 -5.38 17.52 1.40
CA LYS A 112 -6.39 18.56 1.50
C LYS A 112 -7.73 18.01 1.97
N THR A 113 -8.19 16.90 1.40
CA THR A 113 -9.47 16.27 1.77
C THR A 113 -9.49 15.84 3.22
N VAL A 114 -8.41 15.20 3.70
CA VAL A 114 -8.28 14.81 5.12
C VAL A 114 -8.44 16.00 6.06
N ILE A 115 -7.83 17.13 5.73
CA ILE A 115 -7.93 18.36 6.55
C ILE A 115 -9.34 18.94 6.49
N VAL A 116 -9.88 19.14 5.29
CA VAL A 116 -11.17 19.82 5.07
C VAL A 116 -12.34 19.03 5.63
N GLN A 117 -12.33 17.71 5.45
CA GLN A 117 -13.39 16.82 5.93
C GLN A 117 -13.13 16.29 7.35
N ASN A 118 -12.03 16.70 7.98
CA ASN A 118 -11.61 16.23 9.31
C ASN A 118 -11.64 14.71 9.43
N ILE A 119 -11.01 14.03 8.46
CA ILE A 119 -10.88 12.57 8.45
C ILE A 119 -9.93 12.16 9.57
N THR A 120 -10.40 11.31 10.48
CA THR A 120 -9.63 10.94 11.69
C THR A 120 -9.54 9.45 11.95
N THR A 121 -10.24 8.63 11.16
CA THR A 121 -10.24 7.17 11.34
C THR A 121 -9.58 6.48 10.15
N PHE A 122 -9.05 5.27 10.39
CA PHE A 122 -8.50 4.39 9.38
C PHE A 122 -9.53 4.07 8.28
N LYS A 123 -10.76 3.76 8.68
CA LYS A 123 -11.84 3.40 7.76
C LYS A 123 -12.14 4.54 6.79
N ASP A 124 -12.38 5.74 7.34
CA ASP A 124 -12.73 6.91 6.54
C ASP A 124 -11.59 7.29 5.58
N PHE A 125 -10.33 7.14 6.02
CA PHE A 125 -9.17 7.36 5.17
C PHE A 125 -9.12 6.40 3.97
N CYS A 126 -9.38 5.10 4.19
CA CYS A 126 -9.46 4.13 3.09
C CYS A 126 -10.57 4.48 2.09
N GLU A 127 -11.74 4.91 2.57
CA GLU A 127 -12.87 5.28 1.74
C GLU A 127 -12.56 6.51 0.87
N ILE A 128 -11.95 7.57 1.44
CA ILE A 128 -11.61 8.76 0.66
C ILE A 128 -10.48 8.51 -0.34
N ASP A 129 -9.47 7.69 0.00
CA ASP A 129 -8.38 7.35 -0.92
C ASP A 129 -8.93 6.59 -2.13
N PHE A 130 -9.84 5.65 -1.88
CA PHE A 130 -10.52 4.91 -2.92
C PHE A 130 -11.35 5.83 -3.83
N GLU A 131 -12.22 6.68 -3.26
CA GLU A 131 -13.10 7.53 -4.07
C GLU A 131 -12.32 8.59 -4.87
N ILE A 132 -11.31 9.23 -4.28
CA ILE A 132 -10.49 10.21 -5.00
C ILE A 132 -9.75 9.55 -6.16
N HIS A 133 -9.15 8.39 -5.93
CA HIS A 133 -8.42 7.67 -6.98
C HIS A 133 -9.35 7.21 -8.10
N LYS A 134 -10.53 6.71 -7.75
CA LYS A 134 -11.58 6.35 -8.70
C LYS A 134 -12.04 7.53 -9.55
N THR A 135 -12.25 8.71 -8.95
CA THR A 135 -12.62 9.92 -9.68
C THR A 135 -11.55 10.33 -10.69
N VAL A 136 -10.26 10.25 -10.33
CA VAL A 136 -9.15 10.55 -11.25
C VAL A 136 -9.17 9.60 -12.45
N ILE A 137 -9.39 8.31 -12.23
CA ILE A 137 -9.49 7.32 -13.31
C ILE A 137 -10.67 7.63 -14.23
N VAL A 138 -11.85 7.90 -13.66
CA VAL A 138 -13.05 8.21 -14.43
C VAL A 138 -12.86 9.48 -15.26
N GLN A 139 -12.24 10.51 -14.68
CA GLN A 139 -11.93 11.75 -15.38
C GLN A 139 -10.96 11.49 -16.56
N ASN A 140 -9.89 10.74 -16.34
CA ASN A 140 -8.92 10.43 -17.40
C ASN A 140 -9.55 9.61 -18.54
N ILE A 141 -10.42 8.64 -18.22
CA ILE A 141 -11.18 7.88 -19.22
C ILE A 141 -12.11 8.80 -20.02
N THR A 142 -12.76 9.75 -19.36
CA THR A 142 -13.69 10.69 -20.00
C THR A 142 -12.93 11.62 -20.93
N THR A 143 -11.85 12.25 -20.44
CA THR A 143 -10.96 13.09 -21.25
C THR A 143 -10.39 12.33 -22.46
N PHE A 144 -10.03 11.05 -22.29
CA PHE A 144 -9.56 10.22 -23.40
C PHE A 144 -10.66 9.97 -24.46
N LYS A 145 -11.90 9.72 -24.03
CA LYS A 145 -13.04 9.58 -24.95
C LYS A 145 -13.24 10.87 -25.76
N ASP A 146 -13.22 12.02 -25.10
CA ASP A 146 -13.36 13.33 -25.75
C ASP A 146 -12.23 13.55 -26.78
N PHE A 147 -11.00 13.20 -26.42
CA PHE A 147 -9.87 13.24 -27.35
C PHE A 147 -10.08 12.37 -28.59
N CYS A 148 -10.54 11.13 -28.42
CA CYS A 148 -10.86 10.26 -29.55
C CYS A 148 -11.96 10.85 -30.45
N GLU A 149 -12.96 11.53 -29.87
CA GLU A 149 -14.00 12.20 -30.65
C GLU A 149 -13.46 13.38 -31.46
N ILE A 150 -12.56 14.18 -30.88
CA ILE A 150 -11.88 15.27 -31.59
C ILE A 150 -11.05 14.71 -32.75
N LEU A 151 -10.28 13.64 -32.55
CA LEU A 151 -9.53 13.01 -33.64
C LEU A 151 -10.45 12.50 -34.76
N ARG A 152 -11.63 11.93 -34.42
CA ARG A 152 -12.63 11.54 -35.43
C ARG A 152 -13.23 12.74 -36.17
N GLN A 153 -13.31 13.90 -35.55
CA GLN A 153 -13.75 15.14 -36.22
C GLN A 153 -12.64 15.71 -37.12
N TYR A 154 -11.38 15.64 -36.68
CA TYR A 154 -10.19 16.04 -37.44
C TYR A 154 -10.02 15.22 -38.73
N ASP A 155 -10.23 13.88 -38.66
CA ASP A 155 -10.24 13.01 -39.84
C ASP A 155 -11.29 13.44 -40.89
N ARG A 156 -12.33 14.17 -40.47
CA ARG A 156 -13.37 14.72 -41.36
C ARG A 156 -13.06 16.13 -41.86
N HIS A 157 -12.37 16.98 -41.09
CA HIS A 157 -12.12 18.38 -41.42
C HIS A 157 -10.66 18.80 -41.11
N TYR A 158 -9.91 19.06 -42.17
CA TYR A 158 -8.46 19.26 -42.20
C TYR A 158 -8.09 20.69 -41.75
N ASP A 159 -8.04 20.98 -40.44
CA ASP A 159 -7.46 22.24 -39.94
C ASP A 159 -6.59 22.04 -38.68
N PHE A 160 -5.28 22.19 -38.86
CA PHE A 160 -4.22 21.74 -37.95
C PHE A 160 -3.84 22.78 -36.87
N GLU A 161 -3.98 24.07 -37.16
CA GLU A 161 -3.44 25.14 -36.31
C GLU A 161 -4.34 25.46 -35.11
N ILE A 162 -5.65 25.23 -35.19
CA ILE A 162 -6.60 25.51 -34.11
C ILE A 162 -6.49 24.50 -32.95
N HIS A 163 -6.03 23.27 -33.23
CA HIS A 163 -6.13 22.15 -32.27
C HIS A 163 -4.80 21.69 -31.66
N LYS A 164 -3.67 22.28 -32.08
CA LYS A 164 -2.33 21.89 -31.64
C LYS A 164 -2.13 21.95 -30.12
N THR A 165 -2.64 23.00 -29.47
CA THR A 165 -2.53 23.18 -28.00
C THR A 165 -3.36 22.14 -27.23
N VAL A 166 -4.56 21.82 -27.73
CA VAL A 166 -5.44 20.80 -27.15
C VAL A 166 -4.84 19.40 -27.30
N ILE A 167 -4.23 19.10 -28.45
CA ILE A 167 -3.54 17.82 -28.69
C ILE A 167 -2.35 17.65 -27.74
N VAL A 168 -1.53 18.69 -27.54
CA VAL A 168 -0.37 18.63 -26.62
C VAL A 168 -0.79 18.42 -25.17
N GLN A 169 -1.84 19.12 -24.72
CA GLN A 169 -2.40 18.91 -23.38
C GLN A 169 -2.90 17.46 -23.20
N ASN A 170 -3.57 16.93 -24.21
CA ASN A 170 -4.12 15.57 -24.19
C ASN A 170 -3.05 14.47 -24.28
N ILE A 171 -1.94 14.69 -24.99
CA ILE A 171 -0.77 13.77 -24.98
C ILE A 171 -0.16 13.68 -23.58
N THR A 172 -0.10 14.82 -22.87
CA THR A 172 0.43 14.86 -21.50
C THR A 172 -0.49 14.08 -20.55
N THR A 173 -1.81 14.27 -20.64
CA THR A 173 -2.79 13.50 -19.87
C THR A 173 -2.79 12.00 -20.23
N PHE A 174 -2.57 11.65 -21.50
CA PHE A 174 -2.45 10.26 -21.93
C PHE A 174 -1.22 9.58 -21.31
N LYS A 175 -0.11 10.30 -21.20
CA LYS A 175 1.09 9.80 -20.50
C LYS A 175 0.79 9.50 -19.03
N ASP A 176 0.08 10.40 -18.34
CA ASP A 176 -0.32 10.21 -16.94
C ASP A 176 -1.30 9.02 -16.80
N PHE A 177 -2.24 8.87 -17.73
CA PHE A 177 -3.16 7.72 -17.77
C PHE A 177 -2.43 6.39 -17.99
N CYS A 178 -1.46 6.34 -18.89
CA CYS A 178 -0.64 5.15 -19.12
C CYS A 178 0.20 4.78 -17.89
N GLU A 179 0.66 5.74 -17.09
CA GLU A 179 1.35 5.47 -15.84
C GLU A 179 0.42 4.85 -14.79
N ILE A 180 -0.79 5.38 -14.62
CA ILE A 180 -1.81 4.81 -13.72
C ILE A 180 -2.17 3.39 -14.15
N LEU A 181 -2.39 3.16 -15.44
CA LEU A 181 -2.69 1.84 -15.97
C LEU A 181 -1.55 0.83 -15.75
N ARG A 182 -0.29 1.27 -15.85
CA ARG A 182 0.87 0.43 -15.54
C ARG A 182 0.87 -0.01 -14.08
N GLN A 183 0.52 0.89 -13.16
CA GLN A 183 0.38 0.57 -11.73
C GLN A 183 -0.68 -0.50 -11.49
N TYR A 184 -1.78 -0.50 -12.25
CA TYR A 184 -2.82 -1.54 -12.17
C TYR A 184 -2.39 -2.89 -12.78
N ASP A 185 -1.63 -2.88 -13.88
CA ASP A 185 -1.14 -4.11 -14.52
C ASP A 185 -0.11 -4.84 -13.64
N ASP A 186 0.76 -4.09 -12.95
CA ASP A 186 1.71 -4.65 -11.98
C ASP A 186 1.00 -5.31 -10.79
N LEU A 187 -0.13 -4.74 -10.33
CA LEU A 187 -0.99 -5.36 -9.31
C LEU A 187 -1.60 -6.69 -9.76
N TYR A 188 -1.91 -6.84 -11.05
CA TYR A 188 -2.50 -8.07 -11.58
C TYR A 188 -1.46 -9.17 -11.79
N LYS A 189 -0.23 -8.82 -12.19
CA LYS A 189 0.89 -9.77 -12.32
C LYS A 189 1.33 -10.35 -10.98
N HIS A 190 1.29 -9.56 -9.91
CA HIS A 190 1.63 -10.03 -8.57
C HIS A 190 0.55 -10.91 -7.90
N LYS A 191 -0.74 -10.79 -8.29
CA LYS A 191 -1.80 -11.71 -7.81
C LYS A 191 -1.75 -13.10 -8.46
N ASN A 192 -1.19 -13.22 -9.66
CA ASN A 192 -1.15 -14.48 -10.41
C ASN A 192 0.13 -15.31 -10.20
N THR A 193 1.02 -14.90 -9.28
CA THR A 193 2.27 -15.62 -8.97
C THR A 193 2.21 -16.44 -7.68
N THR A 194 1.10 -16.39 -6.94
CA THR A 194 0.78 -17.37 -5.89
C THR A 194 -0.18 -18.42 -6.43
N PRO A 195 0.15 -19.73 -6.36
CA PRO A 195 -0.77 -20.78 -6.76
C PRO A 195 -1.86 -20.90 -5.71
N VAL A 196 -3.00 -20.26 -5.94
CA VAL A 196 -4.23 -20.53 -5.19
C VAL A 196 -5.21 -21.17 -6.15
N GLU A 197 -5.62 -22.37 -5.76
CA GLU A 197 -6.50 -23.27 -6.49
C GLU A 197 -7.83 -22.59 -6.87
N HIS A 198 -8.34 -23.03 -8.01
CA HIS A 198 -9.51 -22.50 -8.70
C HIS A 198 -10.76 -22.38 -7.81
N GLN A 199 -11.26 -21.15 -7.66
CA GLN A 199 -12.67 -20.86 -7.89
C GLN A 199 -12.77 -19.86 -9.04
N ARG A 200 -13.24 -20.36 -10.19
CA ARG A 200 -13.57 -19.55 -11.37
C ARG A 200 -14.87 -18.79 -11.08
N ASP A 201 -14.76 -17.59 -10.52
CA ASP A 201 -15.83 -16.61 -10.65
C ASP A 201 -15.54 -15.72 -11.85
N ASN A 202 -16.45 -15.78 -12.83
CA ASN A 202 -16.48 -15.00 -14.06
C ASN A 202 -16.79 -13.51 -13.80
N TYR A 203 -16.02 -12.86 -12.92
CA TYR A 203 -16.07 -11.42 -12.74
C TYR A 203 -14.85 -10.80 -13.41
N THR A 204 -14.93 -10.60 -14.73
CA THR A 204 -14.03 -9.63 -15.37
C THR A 204 -14.54 -8.25 -14.96
N PRO A 205 -13.83 -7.51 -14.10
CA PRO A 205 -14.28 -6.20 -13.65
C PRO A 205 -14.42 -5.25 -14.85
N TYR A 206 -15.42 -4.38 -14.81
CA TYR A 206 -15.79 -3.49 -15.93
C TYR A 206 -14.60 -2.69 -16.50
N TYR A 207 -13.64 -2.31 -15.65
CA TYR A 207 -12.41 -1.60 -16.05
C TYR A 207 -11.44 -2.45 -16.89
N LEU A 208 -11.37 -3.78 -16.69
CA LEU A 208 -10.55 -4.69 -17.50
C LEU A 208 -11.15 -4.91 -18.91
N ARG A 209 -12.47 -4.83 -19.05
CA ARG A 209 -13.15 -4.86 -20.36
C ARG A 209 -12.81 -3.62 -21.20
N ASN A 210 -12.68 -2.47 -20.54
CA ASN A 210 -12.24 -1.23 -21.16
C ASN A 210 -10.72 -1.23 -21.44
N PHE A 211 -9.92 -1.93 -20.63
CA PHE A 211 -8.48 -2.08 -20.83
C PHE A 211 -8.14 -2.86 -22.12
N GLU A 212 -8.79 -4.00 -22.36
CA GLU A 212 -8.70 -4.76 -23.62
C GLU A 212 -9.10 -3.89 -24.84
N THR A 213 -10.09 -3.03 -24.65
CA THR A 213 -10.55 -2.10 -25.70
C THR A 213 -9.48 -1.05 -26.01
N VAL A 214 -8.86 -0.45 -24.98
CA VAL A 214 -7.78 0.53 -25.13
C VAL A 214 -6.51 -0.10 -25.73
N ARG A 215 -6.16 -1.33 -25.35
CA ARG A 215 -5.01 -2.06 -25.90
C ARG A 215 -5.11 -2.29 -27.41
N ARG A 216 -6.32 -2.36 -27.97
CA ARG A 216 -6.54 -2.49 -29.42
C ARG A 216 -6.36 -1.19 -30.21
N PHE A 217 -6.25 -0.05 -29.53
CA PHE A 217 -6.03 1.27 -30.13
C PHE A 217 -4.56 1.73 -30.06
N ILE A 218 -3.67 0.90 -29.51
CA ILE A 218 -2.20 1.08 -29.47
C ILE A 218 -1.59 0.06 -30.44
#